data_AF-A0A5S4YDQ1-F1
#
_entry.id   AF-A0A5S4YDQ1-F1
#
_cell.length_a   1.000
_cell.length_b   1.000
_cell.length_c   1.000
_cell.angle_alpha   90.00
_cell.angle_beta   90.00
_cell.angle_gamma   90.00
#
_symmetry.space_group_name_H-M   'P 1'
#
loop_
_entity.id
_entity.type
_entity.pdbx_description
1 polymer ?
#
loop_
_entity_poly.entity_id
_entity_poly.type
_entity_poly.pdbx_seq_one_letter_code
_entity_poly.pdbx_strand_id
1 'polypeptide(L)'
;MWTHYAGRSSGICVEYRPLKLVASLPRETRLVRVAYDDKPAFVSVADMDNIPSAIRKVLSQKKFNWAYEREWRLAELSWRNESQRKDRDKAHLSRHSHHG
;
A
#
# COMPACT_ATOMS: atom_id res chain seq x y z
N MET A 1 18.53 -0.71 14.02
CA MET A 1 17.61 0.02 13.12
C MET A 1 16.17 -0.11 13.61
N TRP A 2 15.59 -1.32 13.67
CA TRP A 2 14.20 -1.56 14.11
C TRP A 2 13.91 -1.23 15.58
N THR A 3 14.90 -1.37 16.47
CA THR A 3 14.80 -0.97 17.88
C THR A 3 14.46 0.52 18.07
N HIS A 4 14.83 1.37 17.11
CA HIS A 4 14.46 2.79 17.12
C HIS A 4 12.98 3.04 16.79
N TYR A 5 12.36 2.17 15.99
CA TYR A 5 10.91 2.23 15.68
C TYR A 5 10.07 1.51 16.74
N ALA A 6 10.67 0.57 17.46
CA ALA A 6 10.01 -0.28 18.45
C ALA A 6 9.98 0.35 19.87
N GLY A 7 9.70 1.65 19.97
CA GLY A 7 9.46 2.33 21.27
C GLY A 7 10.54 2.06 22.33
N ARG A 8 11.82 2.30 22.03
CA ARG A 8 12.96 1.98 22.91
C ARG A 8 13.11 0.48 23.19
N SER A 9 13.09 -0.35 22.14
CA SER A 9 13.27 -1.81 22.23
C SER A 9 12.15 -2.58 22.96
N SER A 10 10.97 -1.97 23.12
CA SER A 10 9.80 -2.63 23.72
C SER A 10 8.90 -3.33 22.69
N GLY A 11 9.08 -3.05 21.39
CA GLY A 11 8.34 -3.71 20.31
C GLY A 11 8.98 -5.00 19.80
N ILE A 12 8.22 -5.75 19.00
CA ILE A 12 8.65 -7.01 18.37
C ILE A 12 8.80 -6.86 16.85
N CYS A 13 9.65 -7.68 16.26
CA CYS A 13 9.75 -7.83 14.80
C CYS A 13 8.98 -9.08 14.39
N VAL A 14 8.15 -8.97 13.35
CA VAL A 14 7.46 -10.11 12.75
C VAL A 14 7.97 -10.29 11.33
N GLU A 15 8.56 -11.46 11.08
CA GLU A 15 8.98 -11.84 9.74
C GLU A 15 7.81 -12.47 8.99
N TYR A 16 7.65 -12.08 7.73
CA TYR A 16 6.68 -12.67 6.82
C TYR A 16 7.39 -13.27 5.62
N ARG A 17 6.82 -14.34 5.05
CA ARG A 17 7.13 -14.78 3.69
C ARG A 17 6.37 -13.87 2.72
N PRO A 18 7.02 -12.91 2.02
CA PRO A 18 6.30 -11.81 1.38
C PRO A 18 5.31 -12.28 0.31
N LEU A 19 5.70 -13.28 -0.50
CA LEU A 19 4.82 -13.82 -1.54
C LEU A 19 3.60 -14.55 -0.97
N LYS A 20 3.74 -15.22 0.19
CA LYS A 20 2.60 -15.86 0.86
C LYS A 20 1.66 -14.83 1.44
N LEU A 21 2.21 -13.76 2.05
CA LEU A 21 1.41 -12.65 2.58
C LEU A 21 0.58 -11.99 1.47
N VAL A 22 1.20 -11.65 0.34
CA VAL A 22 0.49 -11.04 -0.80
C VAL A 22 -0.59 -11.97 -1.35
N ALA A 23 -0.34 -13.28 -1.43
CA ALA A 23 -1.32 -14.25 -1.91
C ALA A 23 -2.57 -14.35 -1.02
N SER A 24 -2.47 -13.98 0.26
CA SER A 24 -3.61 -13.94 1.20
C SER A 24 -4.35 -12.61 1.26
N LEU A 25 -3.93 -11.61 0.48
CA LEU A 25 -4.48 -10.26 0.49
C LEU A 25 -5.35 -9.99 -0.75
N PRO A 26 -6.12 -8.88 -0.78
CA PRO A 26 -6.89 -8.51 -1.96
C PRO A 26 -6.08 -8.55 -3.26
N ARG A 27 -6.75 -8.89 -4.37
CA ARG A 27 -6.11 -9.14 -5.68
C ARG A 27 -5.36 -7.93 -6.22
N GLU A 28 -5.68 -6.73 -5.75
CA GLU A 28 -5.08 -5.45 -6.14
C GLU A 28 -3.88 -5.07 -5.27
N THR A 29 -3.58 -5.83 -4.22
CA THR A 29 -2.43 -5.60 -3.34
C THR A 29 -1.12 -6.02 -4.02
N ARG A 30 -0.10 -5.16 -3.96
CA ARG A 30 1.22 -5.40 -4.57
C ARG A 30 2.32 -5.06 -3.59
N LEU A 31 3.45 -5.76 -3.73
CA LEU A 31 4.73 -5.30 -3.20
C LEU A 31 5.33 -4.28 -4.16
N VAL A 32 5.69 -3.12 -3.64
CA VAL A 32 6.27 -2.01 -4.38
C VAL A 32 7.63 -1.73 -3.79
N ARG A 33 8.66 -1.80 -4.63
CA ARG A 33 10.02 -1.45 -4.22
C ARG A 33 10.13 0.05 -4.03
N VAL A 34 10.72 0.49 -2.93
CA VAL A 34 10.96 1.92 -2.68
C VAL A 34 12.13 2.40 -3.54
N ALA A 35 11.91 3.49 -4.27
CA ALA A 35 12.93 4.26 -4.96
C ALA A 35 13.46 5.35 -4.03
N TYR A 36 14.74 5.69 -4.18
CA TYR A 36 15.43 6.63 -3.32
C TYR A 36 16.00 7.76 -4.17
N ASP A 37 15.50 8.97 -3.96
CA ASP A 37 15.91 10.18 -4.68
C ASP A 37 15.67 11.40 -3.78
N ASP A 38 16.52 12.41 -3.91
CA ASP A 38 16.37 13.68 -3.20
C ASP A 38 15.41 14.64 -3.94
N LYS A 39 15.24 14.47 -5.24
CA LYS A 39 14.23 15.17 -6.02
C LYS A 39 12.85 14.55 -5.74
N PRO A 40 11.78 15.34 -5.57
CA PRO A 40 10.44 14.80 -5.37
C PRO A 40 9.97 14.00 -6.60
N ALA A 41 9.06 13.05 -6.37
CA ALA A 41 8.47 12.27 -7.46
C ALA A 41 7.75 13.19 -8.46
N PHE A 42 8.06 13.04 -9.74
CA PHE A 42 7.43 13.82 -10.80
C PHE A 42 6.09 13.19 -11.21
N VAL A 43 5.03 13.99 -11.12
CA VAL A 43 3.66 13.64 -11.56
C VAL A 43 3.29 14.60 -12.69
N SER A 44 2.84 14.06 -13.82
CA SER A 44 2.47 14.86 -15.00
C SER A 44 0.99 14.76 -15.33
N VAL A 45 0.52 15.55 -16.30
CA VAL A 45 -0.87 15.47 -16.80
C VAL A 45 -1.19 14.08 -17.34
N ALA A 46 -0.21 13.37 -17.92
CA ALA A 46 -0.41 12.00 -18.40
C ALA A 46 -0.69 10.99 -17.27
N ASP A 47 -0.37 11.34 -16.02
CA ASP A 47 -0.70 10.51 -14.86
C ASP A 47 -2.17 10.65 -14.42
N MET A 48 -2.91 11.65 -14.93
CA MET A 48 -4.33 11.82 -14.64
C MET A 48 -5.18 10.65 -15.14
N ASP A 49 -4.79 10.05 -16.27
CA ASP A 49 -5.47 8.89 -16.85
C ASP A 49 -5.25 7.61 -16.04
N ASN A 50 -4.27 7.60 -15.12
CA ASN A 50 -3.96 6.46 -14.27
C ASN A 50 -3.52 6.90 -12.87
N ILE A 51 -4.49 7.38 -12.09
CA ILE A 51 -4.28 7.82 -10.71
C ILE A 51 -3.60 6.76 -9.83
N PRO A 52 -3.94 5.45 -9.89
CA PRO A 52 -3.19 4.42 -9.17
C PRO A 52 -1.68 4.42 -9.46
N SER A 53 -1.29 4.63 -10.71
CA SER A 53 0.12 4.74 -11.11
C SER A 53 0.77 5.99 -10.53
N ALA A 54 0.07 7.13 -10.55
CA ALA A 54 0.52 8.38 -9.94
C ALA A 54 0.76 8.23 -8.43
N ILE A 55 -0.21 7.64 -7.72
CA ILE A 55 -0.13 7.35 -6.28
C ILE A 55 1.05 6.42 -6.01
N ARG A 56 1.23 5.37 -6.82
CA ARG A 56 2.37 4.47 -6.69
C ARG A 56 3.68 5.24 -6.76
N LYS A 57 3.87 6.11 -7.77
CA LYS A 57 5.10 6.90 -7.94
C LYS A 57 5.43 7.71 -6.70
N VAL A 58 4.45 8.43 -6.17
CA VAL A 58 4.63 9.31 -5.00
C VAL A 58 4.88 8.49 -3.73
N LEU A 59 4.03 7.48 -3.47
CA LEU A 59 4.11 6.65 -2.27
C LEU A 59 5.22 5.61 -2.31
N SER A 60 5.93 5.43 -3.43
CA SER A 60 7.08 4.53 -3.53
C SER A 60 8.42 5.26 -3.50
N GLN A 61 8.46 6.55 -3.14
CA GLN A 61 9.71 7.29 -3.05
C GLN A 61 10.05 7.64 -1.59
N LYS A 62 11.35 7.64 -1.28
CA LYS A 62 11.92 8.11 -0.01
C LYS A 62 13.18 8.92 -0.29
N LYS A 63 13.59 9.77 0.65
CA LYS A 63 14.83 10.56 0.54
C LYS A 63 16.06 9.67 0.45
N PHE A 64 17.09 10.10 -0.29
CA PHE A 64 18.25 9.28 -0.59
C PHE A 64 19.07 8.90 0.65
N ASN A 65 19.09 9.75 1.68
CA ASN A 65 19.76 9.45 2.94
C ASN A 65 19.20 8.21 3.69
N TRP A 66 18.05 7.67 3.27
CA TRP A 66 17.46 6.43 3.78
C TRP A 66 17.69 5.21 2.87
N ALA A 67 18.47 5.33 1.79
CA ALA A 67 18.67 4.26 0.80
C ALA A 67 19.23 2.95 1.40
N TYR A 68 19.90 3.02 2.55
CA TYR A 68 20.45 1.88 3.25
C TYR A 68 19.38 0.91 3.79
N GLU A 69 18.12 1.33 3.96
CA GLU A 69 17.05 0.47 4.48
C GLU A 69 16.56 -0.56 3.44
N ARG A 70 16.70 -0.26 2.13
CA ARG A 70 16.32 -1.15 1.02
C ARG A 70 14.88 -1.69 1.14
N GLU A 71 13.94 -0.80 1.46
CA GLU A 71 12.55 -1.13 1.82
C GLU A 71 11.69 -1.62 0.65
N TRP A 72 10.69 -2.44 1.00
CA TRP A 72 9.55 -2.76 0.16
C TRP A 72 8.26 -2.36 0.89
N ARG A 73 7.30 -1.78 0.16
CA ARG A 73 5.98 -1.40 0.69
C ARG A 73 4.91 -2.34 0.16
N LEU A 74 3.95 -2.67 1.02
CA LEU A 74 2.73 -3.35 0.62
C LEU A 74 1.68 -2.28 0.35
N ALA A 75 1.13 -2.24 -0.87
CA ALA A 75 0.15 -1.23 -1.25
C ALA A 75 -1.04 -1.87 -1.98
N GLU A 76 -2.25 -1.57 -1.53
CA GLU A 76 -3.49 -1.78 -2.28
C GLU A 76 -3.80 -0.48 -3.03
N LEU A 77 -3.58 -0.49 -4.34
CA LEU A 77 -3.72 0.70 -5.19
C LEU A 77 -5.05 0.67 -5.97
N SER A 78 -6.12 0.17 -5.34
CA SER A 78 -7.45 0.26 -5.92
C SER A 78 -7.98 1.68 -5.72
N TRP A 79 -8.13 2.44 -6.79
CA TRP A 79 -8.89 3.67 -6.73
C TRP A 79 -10.38 3.33 -6.78
N ARG A 80 -11.16 3.82 -5.80
CA ARG A 80 -12.61 3.65 -5.78
C ARG A 80 -13.29 4.98 -5.98
N ASN A 81 -14.11 5.04 -7.01
CA ASN A 81 -15.05 6.14 -7.21
C ASN A 81 -16.20 5.98 -6.21
N GLU A 82 -16.74 7.09 -5.74
CA GLU A 82 -17.77 7.14 -4.68
C GLU A 82 -19.03 6.30 -5.02
N SER A 83 -19.35 6.18 -6.32
CA SER A 83 -20.43 5.33 -6.84
C SER A 83 -20.21 3.84 -6.54
N GLN A 84 -18.97 3.34 -6.57
CA GLN A 84 -18.65 1.94 -6.28
C GLN A 84 -18.56 1.61 -4.78
N ARG A 85 -18.58 2.63 -3.92
CA ARG A 85 -18.61 2.46 -2.46
C ARG A 85 -20.01 1.99 -2.01
N LYS A 86 -21.06 2.60 -2.54
CA LYS A 86 -22.47 2.29 -2.21
C LYS A 86 -22.90 0.86 -2.57
N ASP A 87 -22.40 0.31 -3.68
CA ASP A 87 -22.78 -1.04 -4.12
C ASP A 87 -22.16 -2.14 -3.25
N ARG A 88 -20.97 -1.92 -2.70
CA ARG A 88 -20.30 -2.91 -1.86
C ARG A 88 -20.86 -2.91 -0.43
N ASP A 89 -21.24 -1.75 0.10
CA ASP A 89 -21.92 -1.68 1.41
C ASP A 89 -23.27 -2.43 1.34
N LYS A 90 -24.01 -2.31 0.23
CA LYS A 90 -25.21 -3.13 -0.04
C LYS A 90 -24.90 -4.63 -0.14
N ALA A 91 -23.80 -5.02 -0.81
CA ALA A 91 -23.39 -6.42 -0.93
C ALA A 91 -22.87 -7.03 0.39
N HIS A 92 -22.34 -6.20 1.30
CA HIS A 92 -21.95 -6.64 2.65
C HIS A 92 -23.19 -6.80 3.55
N LEU A 93 -24.16 -5.89 3.43
CA LEU A 93 -25.44 -5.95 4.15
C LEU A 93 -26.32 -7.14 3.72
N SER A 94 -26.33 -7.50 2.43
CA SER A 94 -27.13 -8.65 1.94
C SER A 94 -26.55 -10.01 2.34
N ARG A 95 -25.27 -10.10 2.70
CA ARG A 95 -24.64 -11.34 3.17
C ARG A 95 -24.94 -11.63 4.65
N HIS A 96 -25.35 -10.62 5.42
CA HIS A 96 -25.76 -10.79 6.82
C HIS A 96 -27.25 -11.06 7.00
N SER A 97 -28.07 -10.94 5.96
CA SER A 97 -29.52 -11.16 6.00
C SER A 97 -29.98 -12.54 5.49
N HIS A 98 -29.06 -13.48 5.24
CA HIS A 98 -29.38 -14.86 4.78
C HIS A 98 -28.93 -15.94 5.77
N HIS A 99 -28.62 -15.59 7.02
CA HIS A 99 -28.43 -16.53 8.14
C HIS A 99 -29.33 -16.12 9.31
N GLY A 100 -30.65 -16.15 9.07
CA GLY A 100 -31.70 -16.01 10.06
C GLY A 100 -32.77 -17.06 9.80
#